data_AF-A0A533WCG0-F1
#
_entry.id   AF-A0A533WCG0-F1
#
_cell.length_a   1.000
_cell.length_b   1.000
_cell.length_c   1.000
_cell.angle_alpha   90.00
_cell.angle_beta   90.00
_cell.angle_gamma   90.00
#
_symmetry.space_group_name_H-M   'P 1'
#
loop_
_entity.id
_entity.type
_entity.pdbx_description
1 polymer ?
#
loop_
_entity_poly.entity_id
_entity_poly.type
_entity_poly.pdbx_seq_one_letter_code
_entity_poly.pdbx_strand_id
1 'polypeptide(L)'
;EKYGVGESWEGYEEARESYWQRQLHLFEVPFYYIEYNIAALGAINLWLRYRKDPKDTVEAYRGSLSLGGSKPIPELFEAAGIPWDFGKGMVDRYANELRRVLTSLEEAKVSMKG
;
A
#
# COMPACT_ATOMS: atom_id res chain seq x y z
N GLU A 1 -20.65 -22.60 -4.60
CA GLU A 1 -19.80 -21.48 -4.18
C GLU A 1 -19.99 -20.38 -5.20
N LYS A 2 -20.55 -19.25 -4.74
CA LYS A 2 -21.10 -18.17 -5.56
C LYS A 2 -20.55 -16.85 -5.00
N TYR A 3 -19.43 -16.42 -5.56
CA TYR A 3 -18.71 -15.15 -5.42
C TYR A 3 -17.83 -14.97 -4.15
N GLY A 4 -16.59 -15.51 -4.14
CA GLY A 4 -15.58 -15.19 -3.11
C GLY A 4 -14.19 -15.80 -3.27
N VAL A 5 -13.22 -15.36 -2.43
CA VAL A 5 -11.87 -15.95 -2.33
C VAL A 5 -12.00 -17.38 -1.81
N GLY A 6 -11.56 -18.36 -2.60
CA GLY A 6 -11.68 -19.79 -2.29
C GLY A 6 -12.54 -20.58 -3.28
N GLU A 7 -13.20 -19.91 -4.23
CA GLU A 7 -14.15 -20.55 -5.14
C GLU A 7 -13.58 -20.81 -6.55
N SER A 8 -14.03 -21.90 -7.17
CA SER A 8 -13.67 -22.27 -8.56
C SER A 8 -14.40 -21.42 -9.59
N TRP A 9 -13.65 -20.98 -10.60
CA TRP A 9 -14.17 -20.27 -11.79
C TRP A 9 -14.30 -21.17 -13.02
N GLU A 10 -14.14 -22.49 -12.84
CA GLU A 10 -14.26 -23.47 -13.90
C GLU A 10 -15.65 -23.38 -14.56
N GLY A 11 -15.67 -23.15 -15.88
CA GLY A 11 -16.90 -22.96 -16.66
C GLY A 11 -17.48 -21.53 -16.62
N TYR A 12 -16.79 -20.58 -15.98
CA TYR A 12 -17.17 -19.16 -15.88
C TYR A 12 -16.04 -18.21 -16.31
N GLU A 13 -15.18 -18.64 -17.24
CA GLU A 13 -14.00 -17.91 -17.68
C GLU A 13 -14.35 -16.52 -18.25
N GLU A 14 -15.41 -16.42 -19.05
CA GLU A 14 -15.88 -15.14 -19.63
C GLU A 14 -16.32 -14.13 -18.55
N ALA A 15 -17.00 -14.62 -17.52
CA ALA A 15 -17.39 -13.79 -16.38
C ALA A 15 -16.15 -13.34 -15.57
N ARG A 16 -15.14 -14.20 -15.45
CA ARG A 16 -13.87 -13.88 -14.80
C ARG A 16 -13.09 -12.81 -15.56
N GLU A 17 -13.06 -12.88 -16.90
CA GLU A 17 -12.43 -11.86 -17.74
C GLU A 17 -13.08 -10.48 -17.58
N SER A 18 -14.39 -10.43 -17.33
CA SER A 18 -15.14 -9.19 -17.10
C SER A 18 -15.12 -8.71 -15.64
N TYR A 19 -14.42 -9.39 -14.73
CA TYR A 19 -14.45 -9.10 -13.29
C TYR A 19 -14.04 -7.67 -12.94
N TRP A 20 -13.12 -7.08 -13.73
CA TRP A 20 -12.66 -5.70 -13.56
C TRP A 20 -13.80 -4.68 -13.65
N GLN A 21 -14.90 -4.99 -14.34
CA GLN A 21 -16.07 -4.10 -14.45
C GLN A 21 -16.77 -3.87 -13.10
N ARG A 22 -16.51 -4.71 -12.10
CA ARG A 22 -16.97 -4.48 -10.73
C ARG A 22 -16.27 -3.30 -10.05
N GLN A 23 -15.16 -2.83 -10.61
CA GLN A 23 -14.40 -1.71 -10.07
C GLN A 23 -15.04 -0.38 -10.49
N LEU A 24 -15.92 0.14 -9.62
CA LEU A 24 -16.69 1.37 -9.86
C LEU A 24 -15.82 2.57 -10.27
N HIS A 25 -14.63 2.69 -9.67
CA HIS A 25 -13.70 3.80 -9.94
C HIS A 25 -13.32 3.93 -11.42
N LEU A 26 -13.32 2.86 -12.20
CA LEU A 26 -13.03 2.94 -13.64
C LEU A 26 -14.10 3.70 -14.42
N PHE A 27 -15.34 3.73 -13.91
CA PHE A 27 -16.49 4.37 -14.56
C PHE A 27 -16.80 5.75 -13.99
N GLU A 28 -16.68 5.94 -12.68
CA GLU A 28 -17.04 7.20 -12.03
C GLU A 28 -15.88 8.20 -11.94
N VAL A 29 -14.66 7.71 -11.67
CA VAL A 29 -13.49 8.58 -11.42
C VAL A 29 -12.24 7.97 -12.09
N PRO A 30 -12.11 8.07 -13.42
CA PRO A 30 -11.02 7.45 -14.16
C PRO A 30 -9.64 7.82 -13.59
N PHE A 31 -8.73 6.85 -13.61
CA PHE A 31 -7.36 6.94 -13.06
C PHE A 31 -7.22 7.07 -11.55
N TYR A 32 -8.27 7.38 -10.78
CA TYR A 32 -8.19 7.50 -9.32
C TYR A 32 -7.60 6.26 -8.63
N TYR A 33 -7.84 5.08 -9.19
CA TYR A 33 -7.41 3.83 -8.56
C TYR A 33 -5.88 3.68 -8.41
N ILE A 34 -5.09 4.40 -9.22
CA ILE A 34 -3.61 4.38 -9.07
C ILE A 34 -3.16 5.08 -7.79
N GLU A 35 -3.94 6.05 -7.30
CA GLU A 35 -3.60 6.83 -6.10
C GLU A 35 -3.54 5.94 -4.86
N TYR A 36 -4.35 4.87 -4.79
CA TYR A 36 -4.23 3.87 -3.72
C TYR A 36 -2.85 3.21 -3.67
N ASN A 37 -2.25 2.90 -4.82
CA ASN A 37 -0.92 2.30 -4.85
C ASN A 37 0.16 3.32 -4.44
N ILE A 38 0.05 4.57 -4.91
CA ILE A 38 0.95 5.66 -4.52
C ILE A 38 0.87 5.90 -3.01
N ALA A 39 -0.34 6.00 -2.47
CA ALA A 39 -0.59 6.17 -1.04
C ALA A 39 -0.11 4.96 -0.23
N ALA A 40 -0.32 3.72 -0.71
CA ALA A 40 0.16 2.51 -0.05
C ALA A 40 1.69 2.48 0.04
N LEU A 41 2.41 2.84 -1.03
CA LEU A 41 3.87 2.94 -1.01
C LEU A 41 4.33 4.03 -0.03
N GLY A 42 3.66 5.18 0.00
CA GLY A 42 3.93 6.22 1.00
C GLY A 42 3.71 5.73 2.44
N ALA A 43 2.62 5.02 2.70
CA ALA A 43 2.30 4.45 4.01
C ALA A 43 3.33 3.39 4.45
N ILE A 44 3.79 2.53 3.53
CA ILE A 44 4.85 1.56 3.82
C ILE A 44 6.14 2.29 4.20
N ASN A 45 6.52 3.35 3.47
CA ASN A 45 7.70 4.14 3.83
C ASN A 45 7.55 4.77 5.22
N LEU A 46 6.41 5.42 5.50
CA LEU A 46 6.12 5.99 6.82
C LEU A 46 6.24 4.95 7.93
N TRP A 47 5.67 3.76 7.73
CA TRP A 47 5.79 2.68 8.70
C TRP A 47 7.23 2.21 8.91
N LEU A 48 8.01 2.05 7.83
CA LEU A 48 9.42 1.68 7.91
C LEU A 48 10.27 2.76 8.60
N ARG A 49 9.96 4.05 8.39
CA ARG A 49 10.58 5.18 9.09
C ARG A 49 10.20 5.18 10.58
N TYR A 50 8.91 5.02 10.88
CA TYR A 50 8.39 4.99 12.25
C TYR A 50 9.07 3.91 13.10
N ARG A 51 9.36 2.74 12.52
CA ARG A 51 10.09 1.67 13.22
C ARG A 51 11.53 2.03 13.59
N LYS A 52 12.12 3.07 12.99
CA LYS A 52 13.47 3.54 13.26
C LYS A 52 13.48 4.78 14.16
N ASP A 53 12.66 5.76 13.83
CA ASP A 53 12.48 6.99 14.61
C ASP A 53 11.00 7.38 14.64
N PRO A 54 10.26 6.93 15.68
CA PRO A 54 8.84 7.25 15.82
C PRO A 54 8.57 8.74 15.94
N LYS A 55 9.43 9.48 16.65
CA LYS A 55 9.19 10.88 16.99
C LYS A 55 9.33 11.76 15.74
N ASP A 56 10.47 11.64 15.05
CA ASP A 56 10.70 12.37 13.80
C ASP A 56 9.62 12.05 12.77
N THR A 57 9.29 10.76 12.61
CA THR A 57 8.30 10.35 11.60
C THR A 57 6.92 10.94 11.86
N VAL A 58 6.46 10.96 13.12
CA VAL A 58 5.16 11.55 13.47
C VAL A 58 5.19 13.07 13.32
N GLU A 59 6.29 13.73 13.72
CA GLU A 59 6.45 15.19 13.57
C GLU A 59 6.43 15.59 12.09
N ALA A 60 7.20 14.91 11.23
CA ALA A 60 7.22 15.15 9.78
C ALA A 60 5.85 14.88 9.13
N TYR A 61 5.20 13.76 9.47
CA TYR A 61 3.88 13.43 8.93
C TYR A 61 2.82 14.49 9.31
N ARG A 62 2.82 14.95 10.56
CA ARG A 62 1.92 16.04 11.00
C ARG A 62 2.23 17.36 10.29
N GLY A 63 3.51 17.65 10.05
CA GLY A 63 3.95 18.79 9.25
C GLY A 63 3.35 18.74 7.85
N SER A 64 3.49 17.60 7.15
CA SER A 64 2.89 17.38 5.83
C SER A 64 1.37 17.55 5.84
N LEU A 65 0.66 16.93 6.79
CA LEU A 65 -0.80 17.04 6.90
C LEU A 65 -1.27 18.49 7.11
N SER A 66 -0.49 19.31 7.83
CA SER A 66 -0.84 20.71 8.08
C SER A 66 -0.84 21.58 6.82
N LEU A 67 -0.16 21.14 5.74
CA LEU A 67 -0.16 21.82 4.45
C LEU A 67 -1.48 21.62 3.69
N GLY A 68 -2.24 20.56 3.99
CA GLY A 68 -3.50 20.24 3.32
C GLY A 68 -3.38 20.27 1.79
N GLY A 69 -4.37 20.86 1.12
CA GLY A 69 -4.37 21.03 -0.35
C GLY A 69 -3.56 22.23 -0.86
N SER A 70 -2.75 22.90 -0.01
CA SER A 70 -2.00 24.09 -0.44
C SER A 70 -0.76 23.75 -1.27
N LYS A 71 -0.36 22.47 -1.30
CA LYS A 71 0.86 21.99 -1.97
C LYS A 71 0.57 20.80 -2.91
N PRO A 72 1.36 20.66 -3.99
CA PRO A 72 1.34 19.45 -4.81
C PRO A 72 1.70 18.19 -4.01
N ILE A 73 1.18 17.04 -4.45
CA ILE A 73 1.41 15.74 -3.79
C ILE A 73 2.90 15.41 -3.60
N PRO A 74 3.82 15.61 -4.57
CA PRO A 74 5.24 15.35 -4.36
C PRO A 74 5.82 16.15 -3.18
N GLU A 75 5.45 17.43 -3.05
CA GLU A 75 5.88 18.28 -1.93
C GLU A 75 5.31 17.79 -0.60
N LEU A 76 4.07 17.27 -0.58
CA LEU A 76 3.48 16.66 0.62
C LEU A 76 4.24 15.40 1.04
N PHE A 77 4.66 14.56 0.08
CA PHE A 77 5.47 13.37 0.35
C PHE A 77 6.84 13.75 0.92
N GLU A 78 7.52 14.71 0.28
CA GLU A 78 8.82 15.21 0.75
C GLU A 78 8.72 15.81 2.15
N ALA A 79 7.67 16.60 2.44
CA ALA A 79 7.42 17.16 3.77
C ALA A 79 7.18 16.09 4.84
N ALA A 80 6.65 14.92 4.46
CA ALA A 80 6.49 13.77 5.35
C ALA A 80 7.79 12.93 5.46
N GLY A 81 8.87 13.34 4.80
CA GLY A 81 10.13 12.60 4.72
C GLY A 81 10.04 11.35 3.82
N ILE A 82 9.07 11.30 2.93
CA ILE A 82 8.85 10.18 2.01
C ILE A 82 9.44 10.55 0.64
N PRO A 83 10.36 9.76 0.08
CA PRO A 83 10.87 10.00 -1.27
C PRO A 83 9.75 9.89 -2.32
N TRP A 84 9.71 10.83 -3.26
CA TRP A 84 8.86 10.74 -4.46
C TRP A 84 9.51 9.83 -5.51
N ASP A 85 9.64 8.55 -5.18
CA ASP A 85 10.24 7.52 -6.02
C ASP A 85 9.34 6.28 -6.04
N PHE A 86 9.02 5.81 -7.24
CA PHE A 86 8.21 4.61 -7.50
C PHE A 86 8.93 3.62 -8.43
N GLY A 87 10.24 3.81 -8.60
CA GLY A 87 11.07 2.95 -9.42
C GLY A 87 11.21 1.54 -8.83
N LYS A 88 11.61 0.60 -9.69
CA LYS A 88 11.77 -0.83 -9.34
C LYS A 88 12.59 -1.04 -8.05
N GLY A 89 13.70 -0.32 -7.89
CA GLY A 89 14.58 -0.49 -6.72
C GLY A 89 13.90 -0.12 -5.39
N MET A 90 13.09 0.93 -5.39
CA MET A 90 12.31 1.33 -4.22
C MET A 90 11.19 0.31 -3.93
N VAL A 91 10.47 -0.14 -4.95
CA VAL A 91 9.43 -1.17 -4.82
C VAL A 91 9.99 -2.48 -4.28
N ASP A 92 11.10 -2.96 -4.85
CA ASP A 92 11.78 -4.18 -4.40
C ASP A 92 12.19 -4.08 -2.92
N ARG A 93 12.72 -2.93 -2.51
CA ARG A 93 13.09 -2.69 -1.12
C ARG A 93 11.89 -2.83 -0.19
N TYR A 94 10.77 -2.18 -0.49
CA TYR A 94 9.59 -2.22 0.37
C TYR A 94 8.96 -3.62 0.41
N ALA A 95 8.89 -4.31 -0.73
CA ALA A 95 8.43 -5.68 -0.80
C ALA A 95 9.30 -6.62 0.06
N ASN A 96 10.62 -6.46 0.02
CA ASN A 96 11.54 -7.25 0.82
C ASN A 96 11.40 -6.99 2.33
N GLU A 97 11.24 -5.73 2.75
CA GLU A 97 11.02 -5.40 4.16
C GLU A 97 9.67 -5.94 4.67
N LEU A 98 8.60 -5.83 3.87
CA LEU A 98 7.31 -6.42 4.22
C LEU A 98 7.40 -7.94 4.34
N ARG A 99 8.07 -8.60 3.39
CA ARG A 99 8.28 -10.06 3.43
C ARG A 99 9.00 -10.48 4.70
N ARG A 100 10.08 -9.79 5.08
CA ARG A 100 10.81 -10.06 6.34
C ARG A 100 9.89 -9.99 7.55
N VAL A 101 9.05 -8.97 7.64
CA VAL A 101 8.11 -8.84 8.76
C VAL A 101 7.07 -9.95 8.76
N LEU A 102 6.47 -10.25 7.61
CA LEU A 102 5.48 -11.32 7.50
C LEU A 102 6.07 -12.67 7.91
N THR A 103 7.27 -13.01 7.44
CA THR A 103 7.98 -14.24 7.83
C THR A 103 8.23 -14.28 9.34
N SER A 104 8.70 -13.18 9.95
CA SER A 104 8.92 -13.15 11.40
C SER A 104 7.62 -13.35 12.22
N LEU A 105 6.48 -12.88 11.70
CA LEU A 105 5.18 -13.07 12.33
C LEU A 105 4.69 -14.51 12.20
N GLU A 106 4.96 -15.17 11.07
CA GLU A 106 4.66 -16.59 10.86
C GLU A 106 5.49 -17.46 11.82
N GLU A 107 6.79 -17.21 11.93
CA GLU A 107 7.69 -17.92 12.85
C GLU A 107 7.26 -17.75 14.31
N ALA A 108 6.92 -16.53 14.72
CA ALA A 108 6.41 -16.26 16.07
C ALA A 108 5.10 -17.02 16.34
N LYS A 109 4.19 -17.11 15.36
CA LYS A 109 2.94 -17.90 15.49
C LYS A 109 3.21 -19.39 15.65
N VAL A 110 4.21 -19.94 14.98
CA VAL A 110 4.59 -21.35 15.13
C VAL A 110 5.15 -21.60 16.53
N SER A 111 6.03 -20.73 17.02
CA SER A 111 6.64 -20.86 18.36
C SER A 111 5.64 -20.73 19.52
N MET A 112 4.51 -20.05 19.34
CA MET A 112 3.46 -19.93 20.37
C MET A 112 2.51 -21.12 20.43
N LYS A 113 2.53 -22.00 19.42
CA LYS A 113 1.66 -23.18 19.32
C LYS A 113 2.34 -24.49 19.72
N GLY A 114 3.66 -24.50 19.89
CA GLY A 114 4.45 -25.62 20.42
C GLY A 114 4.79 -25.41 21.88
#